data_AF-A0A9D7XBV5-F1
#
_entry.id   AF-A0A9D7XBV5-F1
#
_cell.length_a   1.000
_cell.length_b   1.000
_cell.length_c   1.000
_cell.angle_alpha   90.00
_cell.angle_beta   90.00
_cell.angle_gamma   90.00
#
_symmetry.space_group_name_H-M   'P 1'
#
loop_
_entity.id
_entity.type
_entity.pdbx_description
1 polymer ?
#
loop_
_entity_poly.entity_id
_entity_poly.type
_entity_poly.pdbx_seq_one_letter_code
_entity_poly.pdbx_strand_id
1 'polypeptide(L)'
;MVSLSWREDLGVGVISRTPELDLQLDAANISLRLALPQDRWVLRLAGPVVGPAVLYWSALIVLLALGYGLGRSGHALLSFRAWMLLVLGFSTLSYIPLLIVAVAFIALDARRRYLPGHWGKWRFDLAQLGLAALTLAAFAALVLAIPAGLLGSPDMQIGGSANYGELSWLADRSSGMLPGASAITLPIWAYKALMLAFALWLAWALIGWIKQAWAALTAGTGWMRLRPLRAAKAPRQEPIG
;
A
#
# COMPACT_ATOMS: atom_id res chain seq x y z
N MET A 1 24.93 27.84 32.77
CA MET A 1 24.41 26.92 31.74
C MET A 1 25.60 26.47 30.92
N VAL A 2 25.99 25.20 30.97
CA VAL A 2 27.16 24.69 30.24
C VAL A 2 26.65 23.95 29.00
N SER A 3 27.07 24.38 27.81
CA SER A 3 26.73 23.73 26.54
C SER A 3 27.98 23.03 25.99
N LEU A 4 28.00 21.70 26.05
CA LEU A 4 29.05 20.89 25.43
C LEU A 4 28.58 20.48 24.02
N SER A 5 29.33 20.88 22.99
CA SER A 5 29.09 20.45 21.61
C SER A 5 30.23 19.56 21.14
N TRP A 6 29.91 18.31 20.80
CA TRP A 6 30.87 17.33 20.28
C TRP A 6 30.46 16.94 18.86
N ARG A 7 31.41 16.80 17.93
CA ARG A 7 31.19 16.32 16.57
C ARG A 7 32.10 15.13 16.31
N GLU A 8 31.50 14.00 15.94
CA GLU A 8 32.23 12.80 15.51
C GLU A 8 32.08 12.62 14.00
N ASP A 9 33.18 12.26 13.34
CA ASP A 9 33.24 12.01 11.90
C ASP A 9 32.88 10.55 11.59
N LEU A 10 31.76 10.08 12.15
CA LEU A 10 31.21 8.77 11.83
C LEU A 10 30.42 8.87 10.52
N GLY A 11 30.97 8.30 9.45
CA GLY A 11 30.24 8.19 8.18
C GLY A 11 28.87 7.54 8.38
N VAL A 12 27.82 8.12 7.78
CA VAL A 12 26.45 7.63 7.92
C VAL A 12 26.31 6.26 7.23
N GLY A 13 26.60 5.20 7.98
CA GLY A 13 26.45 3.81 7.56
C GLY A 13 25.00 3.33 7.61
N VAL A 14 24.80 2.01 7.52
CA VAL A 14 23.46 1.38 7.65
C VAL A 14 22.88 1.59 9.05
N ILE A 15 23.73 1.71 10.06
CA ILE A 15 23.36 1.91 11.46
C ILE A 15 23.94 3.25 11.91
N SER A 16 23.07 4.15 12.37
CA SER A 16 23.44 5.41 13.02
C SER A 16 23.10 5.29 14.50
N ARG A 17 24.03 5.68 15.37
CA ARG A 17 23.86 5.61 16.84
C ARG A 17 24.28 6.94 17.44
N THR A 18 23.62 7.34 18.51
CA THR A 18 24.14 8.40 19.38
C THR A 18 25.34 7.86 20.16
N PRO A 19 26.34 8.71 20.47
CA PRO A 19 27.49 8.29 21.25
C PRO A 19 27.06 7.80 22.64
N GLU A 20 27.78 6.81 23.16
CA GLU A 20 27.64 6.37 24.55
C GLU A 20 28.41 7.36 25.43
N LEU A 21 27.67 8.17 26.20
CA LEU A 21 28.26 9.18 27.08
C LEU A 21 27.89 8.87 28.53
N ASP A 22 28.91 8.73 29.37
CA ASP A 22 28.76 8.62 30.82
C ASP A 22 28.99 10.00 31.44
N LEU A 23 27.95 10.54 32.08
CA LEU A 23 28.03 11.80 32.81
C LEU A 23 28.61 11.61 34.22
N GLN A 24 28.76 10.36 34.69
CA GLN A 24 29.14 9.99 36.07
C GLN A 24 28.28 10.69 37.15
N LEU A 25 27.11 11.18 36.75
CA LEU A 25 26.18 11.98 37.53
C LEU A 25 24.75 11.58 37.15
N ASP A 26 23.83 11.76 38.08
CA ASP A 26 22.41 11.58 37.80
C ASP A 26 21.90 12.72 36.93
N ALA A 27 21.24 12.38 35.83
CA ALA A 27 20.60 13.33 34.93
C ALA A 27 19.11 13.00 34.79
N ALA A 28 18.29 14.04 34.68
CA ALA A 28 16.85 13.94 34.47
C ALA A 28 16.42 14.85 33.33
N ASN A 29 15.28 14.58 32.71
CA ASN A 29 14.76 15.32 31.55
C ASN A 29 15.76 15.39 30.38
N ILE A 30 16.25 14.22 29.97
CA ILE A 30 17.26 14.12 28.91
C ILE A 30 16.54 14.10 27.57
N SER A 31 16.83 15.09 26.73
CA SER A 31 16.37 15.14 25.34
C SER A 31 17.47 14.70 24.39
N LEU A 32 17.25 13.60 23.66
CA LEU A 32 18.14 13.13 22.61
C LEU A 32 17.59 13.53 21.25
N ARG A 33 18.45 14.07 20.39
CA ARG A 33 18.10 14.44 19.02
C ARG A 33 19.06 13.77 18.05
N LEU A 34 18.51 13.05 17.07
CA LEU A 34 19.26 12.46 15.98
C LEU A 34 18.79 13.11 14.67
N ALA A 35 19.68 13.84 14.02
CA ALA A 35 19.45 14.39 12.69
C ALA A 35 19.96 13.41 11.65
N LEU A 36 19.06 12.88 10.81
CA LEU A 36 19.39 12.01 9.70
C LEU A 36 19.29 12.78 8.38
N PRO A 37 20.16 12.49 7.39
CA PRO A 37 19.99 13.02 6.05
C PRO A 37 18.62 12.68 5.48
N GLN A 38 18.00 13.61 4.74
CA GLN A 38 16.65 13.43 4.18
C GLN A 38 16.61 12.41 3.03
N ASP A 39 17.75 12.06 2.44
CA ASP A 39 17.93 11.07 1.36
C ASP A 39 18.15 9.64 1.89
N ARG A 40 17.56 9.33 3.04
CA ARG A 40 17.71 8.04 3.74
C ARG A 40 16.34 7.41 3.96
N TRP A 41 16.26 6.12 3.66
CA TRP A 41 15.10 5.31 4.00
C TRP A 41 15.27 4.76 5.43
N VAL A 42 14.50 5.30 6.37
CA VAL A 42 14.52 4.86 7.78
C VAL A 42 13.74 3.57 7.91
N LEU A 43 14.40 2.47 8.29
CA LEU A 43 13.76 1.18 8.48
C LEU A 43 13.32 0.96 9.91
N ARG A 44 14.16 1.30 10.88
CA ARG A 44 13.90 1.02 12.30
C ARG A 44 14.51 2.10 13.16
N LEU A 45 13.80 2.43 14.22
CA LEU A 45 14.24 3.33 15.28
C LEU A 45 14.27 2.57 16.60
N ALA A 46 15.26 2.84 17.42
CA ALA A 46 15.37 2.32 18.78
C ALA A 46 15.92 3.41 19.69
N GLY A 47 15.40 3.52 20.91
CA GLY A 47 15.81 4.56 21.86
C GLY A 47 15.00 4.50 23.15
N PRO A 48 15.04 5.58 23.95
CA PRO A 48 14.26 5.73 25.18
C PRO A 48 12.75 5.51 25.03
N VAL A 49 12.08 5.28 26.16
CA VAL A 49 10.65 4.90 26.27
C VAL A 49 9.72 5.87 25.55
N VAL A 50 10.03 7.17 25.55
CA VAL A 50 9.25 8.20 24.86
C VAL A 50 10.03 8.67 23.64
N GLY A 51 9.58 8.31 22.44
CA GLY A 51 10.22 8.77 21.21
C GLY A 51 9.57 8.20 19.96
N PRO A 52 10.14 8.49 18.78
CA PRO A 52 9.57 8.10 17.51
C PRO A 52 9.57 6.60 17.30
N ALA A 53 8.48 6.10 16.76
CA ALA A 53 8.30 4.70 16.41
C ALA A 53 7.91 4.55 14.95
N VAL A 54 8.50 3.56 14.27
CA VAL A 54 8.17 3.21 12.87
C VAL A 54 6.93 2.31 12.88
N LEU A 55 5.74 2.89 12.71
CA LEU A 55 4.46 2.18 12.76
C LEU A 55 4.21 1.31 11.51
N TYR A 56 4.92 1.60 10.42
CA TYR A 56 4.79 0.90 9.15
C TYR A 56 4.86 -0.62 9.27
N TRP A 57 5.77 -1.18 10.07
CA TRP A 57 5.93 -2.63 10.16
C TRP A 57 4.71 -3.34 10.75
N SER A 58 4.09 -2.76 11.78
CA SER A 58 2.83 -3.29 12.33
C SER A 58 1.70 -3.21 11.32
N ALA A 59 1.56 -2.07 10.64
CA ALA A 59 0.55 -1.90 9.59
C ALA A 59 0.77 -2.89 8.44
N LEU A 60 2.02 -3.07 8.00
CA LEU A 60 2.40 -4.01 6.96
C LEU A 60 2.03 -5.45 7.34
N ILE A 61 2.33 -5.89 8.57
CA ILE A 61 1.97 -7.24 9.03
C ILE A 61 0.45 -7.44 8.97
N VAL A 62 -0.34 -6.48 9.43
CA VAL A 62 -1.82 -6.54 9.38
C VAL A 62 -2.31 -6.61 7.93
N LEU A 63 -1.77 -5.76 7.05
CA LEU A 63 -2.14 -5.75 5.64
C LEU A 63 -1.73 -7.05 4.92
N LEU A 64 -0.57 -7.62 5.24
CA LEU A 64 -0.14 -8.91 4.71
C LEU A 64 -1.04 -10.04 5.20
N ALA A 65 -1.48 -10.02 6.47
CA ALA A 65 -2.44 -10.99 6.99
C ALA A 65 -3.80 -10.89 6.26
N LEU A 66 -4.31 -9.68 6.02
CA LEU A 66 -5.52 -9.44 5.25
C LEU A 66 -5.37 -9.93 3.79
N GLY A 67 -4.27 -9.55 3.13
CA GLY A 67 -3.97 -9.99 1.77
C GLY A 67 -3.78 -11.51 1.67
N TYR A 68 -3.22 -12.15 2.71
CA TYR A 68 -3.07 -13.59 2.78
C TYR A 68 -4.44 -14.27 2.84
N GLY A 69 -5.35 -13.77 3.69
CA GLY A 69 -6.73 -14.25 3.75
C GLY A 69 -7.45 -14.12 2.41
N LEU A 70 -7.31 -12.97 1.73
CA LEU A 70 -7.88 -12.73 0.41
C LEU A 70 -7.30 -13.66 -0.66
N GLY A 71 -5.98 -13.82 -0.70
CA GLY A 71 -5.27 -14.61 -1.71
C GLY A 71 -5.41 -16.12 -1.54
N ARG A 72 -5.54 -16.63 -0.30
CA ARG A 72 -5.68 -18.06 -0.01
C ARG A 72 -7.11 -18.56 -0.15
N SER A 73 -8.08 -17.67 -0.31
CA SER A 73 -9.47 -18.06 -0.55
C SER A 73 -9.66 -18.99 -1.76
N GLY A 74 -8.67 -19.13 -2.67
CA GLY A 74 -8.72 -20.04 -3.83
C GLY A 74 -9.60 -19.51 -4.97
N HIS A 75 -9.93 -18.23 -4.87
CA HIS A 75 -11.18 -17.69 -5.35
C HIS A 75 -10.97 -16.31 -5.96
N ALA A 76 -9.95 -15.56 -5.55
CA ALA A 76 -9.64 -14.24 -6.09
C ALA A 76 -9.14 -14.27 -7.55
N LEU A 77 -9.52 -13.26 -8.34
CA LEU A 77 -8.92 -12.99 -9.67
C LEU A 77 -7.40 -12.81 -9.58
N LEU A 78 -6.92 -12.26 -8.46
CA LEU A 78 -5.50 -12.10 -8.18
C LEU A 78 -4.93 -13.33 -7.46
N SER A 79 -3.75 -13.76 -7.91
CA SER A 79 -2.99 -14.77 -7.18
C SER A 79 -2.56 -14.25 -5.80
N PHE A 80 -2.36 -15.15 -4.85
CA PHE A 80 -1.80 -14.83 -3.54
C PHE A 80 -0.51 -14.01 -3.63
N ARG A 81 0.40 -14.37 -4.54
CA ARG A 81 1.67 -13.65 -4.76
C ARG A 81 1.42 -12.22 -5.22
N ALA A 82 0.45 -12.00 -6.11
CA ALA A 82 0.09 -10.67 -6.56
C ALA A 82 -0.49 -9.81 -5.43
N TRP A 83 -1.33 -10.38 -4.56
CA TRP A 83 -1.83 -9.68 -3.38
C TRP A 83 -0.70 -9.26 -2.44
N MET A 84 0.24 -10.16 -2.15
CA MET A 84 1.39 -9.85 -1.30
C MET A 84 2.26 -8.75 -1.90
N LEU A 85 2.54 -8.82 -3.20
CA LEU A 85 3.33 -7.80 -3.89
C LEU A 85 2.60 -6.45 -3.93
N LEU A 86 1.29 -6.42 -4.18
CA LEU A 86 0.51 -5.18 -4.12
C LEU A 86 0.51 -4.56 -2.72
N VAL A 87 0.29 -5.37 -1.68
CA VAL A 87 0.36 -4.89 -0.29
C VAL A 87 1.74 -4.32 -0.02
N LEU A 88 2.81 -5.06 -0.33
CA LEU A 88 4.18 -4.61 -0.10
C LEU A 88 4.48 -3.30 -0.83
N GLY A 89 4.19 -3.23 -2.12
CA GLY A 89 4.52 -2.06 -2.95
C GLY A 89 3.68 -0.82 -2.67
N PHE A 90 2.39 -0.97 -2.31
CA PHE A 90 1.53 0.17 -2.01
C PHE A 90 1.54 0.60 -0.55
N SER A 91 1.95 -0.28 0.38
CA SER A 91 1.99 0.04 1.81
C SER A 91 2.93 1.20 2.15
N THR A 92 4.00 1.42 1.36
CA THR A 92 4.91 2.56 1.49
C THR A 92 4.47 3.80 0.73
N LEU A 93 3.44 3.70 -0.11
CA LEU A 93 2.98 4.76 -1.00
C LEU A 93 1.69 5.41 -0.50
N SER A 94 0.63 4.61 -0.44
CA SER A 94 -0.69 5.08 -0.06
C SER A 94 -1.64 3.90 0.11
N TYR A 95 -2.42 3.94 1.19
CA TYR A 95 -3.45 2.96 1.47
C TYR A 95 -4.69 3.10 0.59
N ILE A 96 -4.96 4.30 0.06
CA ILE A 96 -6.19 4.59 -0.69
C ILE A 96 -6.20 3.82 -2.04
N PRO A 97 -5.18 3.90 -2.91
CA PRO A 97 -5.11 3.10 -4.13
C PRO A 97 -5.20 1.60 -3.85
N LEU A 98 -4.51 1.11 -2.82
CA LEU A 98 -4.54 -0.30 -2.43
C LEU A 98 -5.98 -0.74 -2.09
N LEU A 99 -6.72 0.07 -1.34
CA LEU A 99 -8.11 -0.22 -0.97
C LEU A 99 -9.05 -0.19 -2.18
N ILE A 100 -8.93 0.81 -3.06
CA ILE A 100 -9.73 0.88 -4.30
C ILE A 100 -9.49 -0.37 -5.15
N VAL A 101 -8.23 -0.74 -5.34
CA VAL A 101 -7.84 -1.94 -6.09
C VAL A 101 -8.41 -3.19 -5.43
N ALA A 102 -8.30 -3.28 -4.10
CA ALA A 102 -8.80 -4.44 -3.37
C ALA A 102 -10.31 -4.61 -3.54
N VAL A 103 -11.07 -3.54 -3.35
CA VAL A 103 -12.53 -3.53 -3.51
C VAL A 103 -12.92 -3.85 -4.95
N ALA A 104 -12.22 -3.30 -5.94
CA ALA A 104 -12.49 -3.57 -7.35
C ALA A 104 -12.31 -5.05 -7.72
N PHE A 105 -11.19 -5.67 -7.31
CA PHE A 105 -10.96 -7.09 -7.59
C PHE A 105 -11.94 -8.00 -6.85
N ILE A 106 -12.28 -7.68 -5.61
CA ILE A 106 -13.31 -8.41 -4.84
C ILE A 106 -14.68 -8.29 -5.53
N ALA A 107 -15.05 -7.10 -6.01
CA ALA A 107 -16.32 -6.87 -6.69
C ALA A 107 -16.40 -7.59 -8.06
N LEU A 108 -15.30 -7.60 -8.83
CA LEU A 108 -15.19 -8.37 -10.07
C LEU A 108 -15.30 -9.88 -9.83
N ASP A 109 -14.69 -10.36 -8.76
CA ASP A 109 -14.77 -11.76 -8.34
C ASP A 109 -16.19 -12.14 -7.91
N ALA A 110 -16.83 -11.30 -7.09
CA ALA A 110 -18.22 -11.46 -6.70
C ALA A 110 -19.16 -11.51 -7.92
N ARG A 111 -18.94 -10.66 -8.93
CA ARG A 111 -19.71 -10.71 -10.20
C ARG A 111 -19.58 -12.05 -10.92
N ARG A 112 -18.38 -12.64 -10.97
CA ARG A 112 -18.17 -13.94 -11.65
C ARG A 112 -18.94 -15.07 -10.99
N ARG A 113 -19.16 -15.00 -9.68
CA ARG A 113 -19.87 -16.03 -8.90
C ARG A 113 -21.36 -15.82 -8.86
N TYR A 114 -21.75 -14.59 -8.55
CA TYR A 114 -23.12 -14.23 -8.31
C TYR A 114 -23.60 -13.44 -9.52
N LEU A 115 -23.90 -14.16 -10.61
CA LEU A 115 -24.62 -13.60 -11.74
C LEU A 115 -26.03 -13.20 -11.25
N PRO A 116 -26.37 -11.90 -11.19
CA PRO A 116 -27.67 -11.43 -10.71
C PRO A 116 -28.74 -11.63 -11.81
N GLY A 117 -29.02 -12.89 -12.16
CA GLY A 117 -30.06 -13.24 -13.13
C GLY A 117 -31.48 -12.89 -12.67
N HIS A 118 -31.65 -12.59 -11.38
CA HIS A 118 -32.93 -12.34 -10.72
C HIS A 118 -33.20 -10.84 -10.49
N TRP A 119 -32.24 -9.95 -10.78
CA TRP A 119 -32.36 -8.53 -10.51
C TRP A 119 -33.08 -7.83 -11.67
N GLY A 120 -33.96 -6.87 -11.36
CA GLY A 120 -34.60 -6.04 -12.39
C GLY A 120 -33.55 -5.35 -13.27
N LYS A 121 -33.81 -5.29 -14.58
CA LYS A 121 -32.86 -4.85 -15.62
C LYS A 121 -32.09 -3.56 -15.26
N TRP A 122 -32.76 -2.57 -14.68
CA TRP A 122 -32.13 -1.29 -14.32
C TRP A 122 -31.14 -1.39 -13.16
N ARG A 123 -31.42 -2.21 -12.12
CA ARG A 123 -30.50 -2.42 -10.99
C ARG A 123 -29.26 -3.18 -11.44
N PHE A 124 -29.44 -4.14 -12.35
CA PHE A 124 -28.33 -4.85 -12.98
C PHE A 124 -27.44 -3.90 -13.81
N ASP A 125 -28.04 -3.09 -14.69
CA ASP A 125 -27.30 -2.15 -15.53
C ASP A 125 -26.55 -1.10 -14.68
N LEU A 126 -27.17 -0.57 -13.61
CA LEU A 126 -26.53 0.39 -12.69
C LEU A 126 -25.38 -0.25 -11.91
N ALA A 127 -25.55 -1.46 -11.38
CA ALA A 127 -24.49 -2.20 -10.69
C ALA A 127 -23.32 -2.49 -11.64
N GLN A 128 -23.61 -2.81 -12.89
CA GLN A 128 -22.57 -3.05 -13.90
C GLN A 128 -21.84 -1.77 -14.30
N LEU A 129 -22.53 -0.63 -14.43
CA LEU A 129 -21.90 0.67 -14.64
C LEU A 129 -20.98 1.03 -13.46
N GLY A 130 -21.47 0.87 -12.23
CA GLY A 130 -20.70 1.11 -11.01
C GLY A 130 -19.44 0.24 -10.94
N LEU A 131 -19.56 -1.05 -11.29
CA LEU A 131 -18.41 -1.95 -11.33
C LEU A 131 -17.40 -1.58 -12.43
N ALA A 132 -17.87 -1.17 -13.61
CA ALA A 132 -16.99 -0.70 -14.68
C ALA A 132 -16.25 0.57 -14.26
N ALA A 133 -16.94 1.53 -13.63
CA ALA A 133 -16.33 2.75 -13.08
C ALA A 133 -15.30 2.43 -11.99
N LEU A 134 -15.63 1.53 -11.05
CA LEU A 134 -14.73 1.08 -10.00
C LEU A 134 -13.48 0.37 -10.56
N THR A 135 -13.66 -0.45 -11.59
CA THR A 135 -12.56 -1.14 -12.29
C THR A 135 -11.64 -0.13 -12.98
N LEU A 136 -12.21 0.87 -13.65
CA LEU A 136 -11.45 1.95 -14.27
C LEU A 136 -10.68 2.76 -13.21
N ALA A 137 -11.34 3.10 -12.10
CA ALA A 137 -10.72 3.81 -10.99
C ALA A 137 -9.56 3.02 -10.38
N ALA A 138 -9.70 1.69 -10.22
CA ALA A 138 -8.62 0.84 -9.75
C ALA A 138 -7.41 0.83 -10.68
N PHE A 139 -7.62 0.67 -11.99
CA PHE A 139 -6.52 0.71 -12.96
C PHE A 139 -5.86 2.10 -13.04
N ALA A 140 -6.66 3.17 -13.00
CA ALA A 140 -6.13 4.52 -12.92
C ALA A 140 -5.30 4.71 -11.64
N ALA A 141 -5.79 4.26 -10.49
CA ALA A 141 -5.07 4.34 -9.22
C ALA A 141 -3.75 3.56 -9.26
N LEU A 142 -3.71 2.38 -9.89
CA LEU A 142 -2.47 1.60 -10.08
C LEU A 142 -1.44 2.38 -10.90
N VAL A 143 -1.85 3.00 -12.01
CA VAL A 143 -0.95 3.75 -12.89
C VAL A 143 -0.49 5.05 -12.25
N LEU A 144 -1.39 5.80 -11.62
CA LEU A 144 -1.08 7.08 -10.97
C LEU A 144 -0.19 6.91 -9.72
N ALA A 145 -0.16 5.73 -9.12
CA ALA A 145 0.73 5.44 -8.00
C ALA A 145 2.19 5.20 -8.42
N ILE A 146 2.46 4.85 -9.69
CA ILE A 146 3.83 4.56 -10.16
C ILE A 146 4.73 5.80 -10.05
N PRO A 147 4.36 6.99 -10.59
CA PRO A 147 5.17 8.19 -10.42
C PRO A 147 5.33 8.59 -8.96
N ALA A 148 4.26 8.48 -8.17
CA ALA A 148 4.28 8.78 -6.74
C ALA A 148 5.32 7.93 -5.99
N GLY A 149 5.49 6.66 -6.38
CA GLY A 149 6.48 5.80 -5.75
C GLY A 149 7.92 5.97 -6.22
N LEU A 150 8.13 6.35 -7.47
CA LEU A 150 9.49 6.58 -8.01
C LEU A 150 10.05 7.96 -7.62
N LEU A 151 9.19 8.96 -7.52
CA LEU A 151 9.56 10.34 -7.20
C LEU A 151 9.41 10.69 -5.72
N GLY A 152 8.58 9.94 -4.98
CA GLY A 152 8.34 10.17 -3.56
C GLY A 152 9.36 9.54 -2.63
N SER A 153 9.28 9.92 -1.35
CA SER A 153 9.93 9.24 -0.23
C SER A 153 9.02 8.14 0.33
N PRO A 154 9.57 7.04 0.85
CA PRO A 154 8.77 5.99 1.50
C PRO A 154 8.11 6.54 2.76
N ASP A 155 6.78 6.38 2.86
CA ASP A 155 6.08 6.68 4.11
C ASP A 155 6.22 5.53 5.09
N MET A 156 7.06 5.75 6.11
CA MET A 156 7.34 4.80 7.18
C MET A 156 6.46 5.01 8.42
N GLN A 157 5.52 5.96 8.36
CA GLN A 157 4.60 6.31 9.45
C GLN A 157 5.33 6.44 10.78
N ILE A 158 6.30 7.34 10.80
CA ILE A 158 7.03 7.67 12.01
C ILE A 158 6.06 8.44 12.91
N GLY A 159 5.54 7.76 13.92
CA GLY A 159 4.66 8.36 14.92
C GLY A 159 5.46 9.07 16.02
N GLY A 160 4.82 10.03 16.72
CA GLY A 160 5.43 10.83 17.79
C GLY A 160 5.79 12.26 17.35
N SER A 161 6.45 13.01 18.24
CA SER A 161 6.99 14.34 17.92
C SER A 161 8.27 14.22 17.09
N ALA A 162 8.12 13.78 15.84
CA ALA A 162 9.23 13.66 14.90
C ALA A 162 8.86 14.34 13.58
N ASN A 163 9.77 15.18 13.09
CA ASN A 163 9.78 15.61 11.71
C ASN A 163 10.66 14.64 10.93
N TYR A 164 10.34 14.35 9.66
CA TYR A 164 11.17 13.48 8.83
C TYR A 164 12.60 14.04 8.78
N GLY A 165 13.57 13.28 9.33
CA GLY A 165 14.97 13.67 9.45
C GLY A 165 15.38 14.24 10.81
N GLU A 166 14.44 14.64 11.68
CA GLU A 166 14.71 15.08 13.06
C GLU A 166 13.95 14.19 14.04
N LEU A 167 14.69 13.27 14.65
CA LEU A 167 14.15 12.29 15.57
C LEU A 167 14.48 12.70 16.99
N SER A 168 13.46 12.83 17.85
CA SER A 168 13.64 13.26 19.23
C SER A 168 13.13 12.22 20.23
N TRP A 169 13.98 11.82 21.17
CA TRP A 169 13.61 10.95 22.28
C TRP A 169 13.74 11.70 23.59
N LEU A 170 12.89 11.33 24.54
CA LEU A 170 12.87 11.86 25.89
C LEU A 170 13.09 10.70 26.86
N ALA A 171 14.08 10.86 27.73
CA ALA A 171 14.33 9.96 28.85
C ALA A 171 14.13 10.71 30.17
N ASP A 172 13.40 10.08 31.08
CA ASP A 172 13.00 10.69 32.35
C ASP A 172 14.20 10.80 33.32
N ARG A 173 14.97 9.71 33.47
CA ARG A 173 16.15 9.66 34.34
C ARG A 173 17.24 8.76 33.77
N SER A 174 18.50 9.10 34.06
CA SER A 174 19.65 8.22 33.87
C SER A 174 20.62 8.34 35.04
N SER A 175 21.16 7.21 35.50
CA SER A 175 22.20 7.17 36.53
C SER A 175 23.56 6.94 35.88
N GLY A 176 24.36 8.00 35.70
CA GLY A 176 25.65 7.95 35.03
C GLY A 176 25.56 7.89 33.50
N MET A 177 25.27 6.72 32.93
CA MET A 177 25.21 6.52 31.48
C MET A 177 23.96 7.14 30.86
N LEU A 178 24.15 8.03 29.89
CA LEU A 178 23.05 8.55 29.08
C LEU A 178 22.46 7.44 28.20
N PRO A 179 21.13 7.42 28.02
CA PRO A 179 20.48 6.42 27.20
C PRO A 179 20.77 6.68 25.71
N GLY A 180 21.18 5.64 24.98
CA GLY A 180 21.47 5.73 23.56
C GLY A 180 20.21 5.62 22.69
N ALA A 181 20.25 6.27 21.52
CA ALA A 181 19.30 6.10 20.43
C ALA A 181 20.03 5.58 19.19
N SER A 182 19.33 4.79 18.37
CA SER A 182 19.85 4.26 17.12
C SER A 182 18.79 4.20 16.03
N ALA A 183 19.25 4.33 14.79
CA ALA A 183 18.44 4.24 13.59
C ALA A 183 19.10 3.29 12.60
N ILE A 184 18.31 2.40 12.01
CA ILE A 184 18.71 1.58 10.87
C ILE A 184 18.16 2.26 9.62
N THR A 185 19.06 2.64 8.72
CA THR A 185 18.72 3.35 7.48
C THR A 185 19.38 2.70 6.27
N LEU A 186 18.75 2.85 5.11
CA LEU A 186 19.35 2.51 3.82
C LEU A 186 19.46 3.74 2.94
N PRO A 187 20.40 3.76 1.98
CA PRO A 187 20.41 4.78 0.93
C PRO A 187 19.07 4.80 0.17
N ILE A 188 18.56 5.99 -0.17
CA ILE A 188 17.27 6.12 -0.88
C ILE A 188 17.24 5.40 -2.23
N TRP A 189 18.39 5.17 -2.87
CA TRP A 189 18.46 4.42 -4.13
C TRP A 189 17.97 2.97 -3.96
N ALA A 190 18.15 2.36 -2.79
CA ALA A 190 17.69 0.99 -2.52
C ALA A 190 16.16 0.91 -2.59
N TYR A 191 15.47 1.91 -2.03
CA TYR A 191 14.02 2.08 -2.16
C TYR A 191 13.62 2.31 -3.62
N LYS A 192 14.32 3.20 -4.34
CA LYS A 192 14.02 3.48 -5.76
C LYS A 192 14.20 2.25 -6.65
N ALA A 193 15.23 1.43 -6.40
CA ALA A 193 15.43 0.17 -7.12
C ALA A 193 14.32 -0.85 -6.83
N LEU A 194 13.89 -0.96 -5.57
CA LEU A 194 12.74 -1.79 -5.18
C LEU A 194 11.45 -1.32 -5.87
N MET A 195 11.18 -0.01 -5.87
CA MET A 195 10.01 0.57 -6.52
C MET A 195 10.04 0.41 -8.03
N LEU A 196 11.22 0.50 -8.65
CA LEU A 196 11.38 0.24 -10.08
C LEU A 196 11.06 -1.23 -10.42
N ALA A 197 11.62 -2.18 -9.65
CA ALA A 197 11.32 -3.59 -9.83
C ALA A 197 9.82 -3.87 -9.64
N PHE A 198 9.20 -3.24 -8.63
CA PHE A 198 7.76 -3.31 -8.41
C PHE A 198 6.95 -2.74 -9.58
N ALA A 199 7.33 -1.58 -10.12
CA ALA A 199 6.64 -0.95 -11.25
C ALA A 199 6.72 -1.82 -12.53
N LEU A 200 7.89 -2.40 -12.80
CA LEU A 200 8.07 -3.32 -13.93
C LEU A 200 7.21 -4.58 -13.79
N TRP A 201 7.20 -5.17 -12.59
CA TRP A 201 6.33 -6.29 -12.29
C TRP A 201 4.85 -5.93 -12.44
N LEU A 202 4.44 -4.78 -11.91
CA LEU A 202 3.07 -4.30 -11.96
C LEU A 202 2.61 -4.08 -13.40
N ALA A 203 3.45 -3.46 -14.24
CA ALA A 203 3.15 -3.24 -15.66
C ALA A 203 2.90 -4.56 -16.40
N TRP A 204 3.73 -5.57 -16.15
CA TRP A 204 3.54 -6.91 -16.72
C TRP A 204 2.25 -7.58 -16.22
N ALA A 205 2.00 -7.53 -14.91
CA ALA A 205 0.82 -8.12 -14.29
C ALA A 205 -0.49 -7.45 -14.75
N LEU A 206 -0.46 -6.13 -14.99
CA LEU A 206 -1.61 -5.33 -15.40
C LEU A 206 -2.25 -5.84 -16.70
N ILE A 207 -1.43 -6.28 -17.66
CA ILE A 207 -1.90 -6.82 -18.94
C ILE A 207 -2.80 -8.05 -18.73
N GLY A 208 -2.38 -8.94 -17.82
CA GLY A 208 -3.16 -10.12 -17.45
C GLY A 208 -4.45 -9.74 -16.74
N TRP A 209 -4.37 -8.80 -15.80
CA TRP A 209 -5.53 -8.37 -15.02
C TRP A 209 -6.57 -7.62 -15.84
N ILE A 210 -6.18 -6.80 -16.80
CA ILE A 210 -7.10 -6.12 -17.72
C ILE A 210 -7.89 -7.17 -18.53
N LYS A 211 -7.22 -8.20 -19.05
CA LYS A 211 -7.88 -9.31 -19.76
C LYS A 211 -8.88 -10.04 -18.87
N GLN A 212 -8.49 -10.33 -17.62
CA GLN A 212 -9.36 -11.00 -16.66
C GLN A 212 -10.55 -10.13 -16.22
N ALA A 213 -10.34 -8.84 -15.97
CA ALA A 213 -11.39 -7.90 -15.62
C ALA A 213 -12.38 -7.74 -16.79
N TRP A 214 -11.89 -7.65 -18.02
CA TRP A 214 -12.73 -7.62 -19.21
C TRP A 214 -13.57 -8.90 -19.36
N ALA A 215 -12.95 -10.07 -19.21
CA ALA A 215 -13.68 -11.35 -19.21
C ALA A 215 -14.70 -11.41 -18.07
N ALA A 216 -14.35 -10.90 -16.89
CA ALA A 216 -15.24 -10.86 -15.74
C ALA A 216 -16.40 -9.88 -15.89
N LEU A 217 -16.26 -8.81 -16.68
CA LEU A 217 -17.32 -7.84 -17.00
C LEU A 217 -18.19 -8.29 -18.19
N THR A 218 -17.65 -9.07 -19.11
CA THR A 218 -18.37 -9.52 -20.31
C THR A 218 -18.97 -10.93 -20.18
N ALA A 219 -18.56 -11.72 -19.19
CA ALA A 219 -19.14 -13.04 -18.92
C ALA A 219 -20.65 -12.97 -18.65
N GLY A 220 -21.41 -13.85 -19.32
CA GLY A 220 -22.87 -13.94 -19.25
C GLY A 220 -23.58 -13.01 -20.24
N THR A 221 -24.54 -12.21 -19.76
CA THR A 221 -25.21 -11.15 -20.52
C THR A 221 -24.51 -9.83 -20.27
N GLY A 222 -23.53 -9.48 -21.13
CA GLY A 222 -22.71 -8.28 -20.98
C GLY A 222 -23.53 -7.01 -20.70
N TRP A 223 -24.65 -6.76 -21.39
CA TRP A 223 -25.55 -5.63 -21.11
C TRP A 223 -26.98 -6.08 -21.41
N MET A 224 -27.95 -5.86 -20.51
CA MET A 224 -29.34 -6.33 -20.70
C MET A 224 -30.23 -5.36 -21.50
N ARG A 225 -29.66 -4.26 -21.99
CA ARG A 225 -30.20 -3.33 -23.00
C ARG A 225 -29.15 -3.27 -24.11
N LEU A 226 -29.30 -3.89 -25.28
CA LEU A 226 -30.29 -3.67 -26.32
C LEU A 226 -30.37 -4.93 -27.21
N ARG A 227 -31.10 -5.97 -26.81
CA ARG A 227 -31.63 -6.88 -27.83
C ARG A 227 -32.95 -6.28 -28.31
N PRO A 228 -33.09 -5.88 -29.58
CA PRO A 228 -34.42 -5.85 -30.16
C PRO A 228 -34.96 -7.26 -29.96
N LEU A 229 -36.18 -7.39 -29.41
CA LEU A 229 -36.92 -8.63 -29.51
C LEU A 229 -36.84 -9.01 -30.99
N ARG A 230 -36.11 -10.08 -31.32
CA ARG A 230 -36.13 -10.64 -32.66
C ARG A 230 -37.58 -11.05 -32.84
N ALA A 231 -38.37 -10.19 -33.48
CA ALA A 231 -39.78 -10.42 -33.71
C ALA A 231 -39.87 -11.82 -34.29
N ALA A 232 -40.49 -12.72 -33.54
CA ALA A 232 -40.73 -14.07 -34.01
C ALA A 232 -41.42 -13.90 -35.35
N LYS A 233 -40.75 -14.34 -36.43
CA LYS A 233 -41.29 -14.28 -37.77
C LYS A 233 -42.56 -15.14 -37.71
N ALA A 234 -43.72 -14.48 -37.66
CA ALA A 234 -44.99 -15.17 -37.65
C ALA A 234 -44.99 -16.15 -38.84
N PRO A 235 -45.35 -17.43 -38.63
CA PRO A 235 -45.44 -18.37 -39.73
C PRO A 235 -46.42 -17.79 -40.74
N ARG A 236 -45.92 -17.56 -41.97
CA ARG A 236 -46.73 -17.17 -43.11
C ARG A 236 -47.75 -18.29 -43.30
N GLN A 237 -49.00 -18.04 -42.93
CA GLN A 237 -50.10 -18.92 -43.31
C GLN A 237 -50.20 -18.82 -44.83
N GLU A 238 -49.86 -19.92 -45.50
CA GLU A 238 -50.19 -20.10 -46.91
C GLU A 238 -51.71 -20.27 -47.02
N PRO A 239 -52.40 -19.50 -47.88
CA PRO A 239 -53.81 -19.76 -48.15
C PRO A 239 -53.92 -21.09 -48.90
N ILE A 240 -54.63 -22.03 -48.30
CA ILE A 240 -55.13 -23.23 -48.96
C ILE A 240 -56.43 -22.84 -49.65
N GLY A 241 -56.45 -22.94 -50.99
CA GLY A 241 -57.68 -22.99 -51.81
C GLY A 241 -58.26 -21.66 -52.22
#